data_AF-A0AAV8Z6Z4-F1
#
_entry.id   AF-A0AAV8Z6Z4-F1
#
_cell.length_a   1.000
_cell.length_b   1.000
_cell.length_c   1.000
_cell.angle_alpha   90.00
_cell.angle_beta   90.00
_cell.angle_gamma   90.00
#
_symmetry.space_group_name_H-M   'P 1'
#
loop_
_entity.id
_entity.type
_entity.pdbx_description
1 polymer ?
#
loop_
_entity_poly.entity_id
_entity_poly.type
_entity_poly.pdbx_seq_one_letter_code
_entity_poly.pdbx_strand_id
1 'polypeptide(L)'
;MLRLAILAGLISLCAAAAKLEEVFAWKEVSYAWPSEDAKNQAVKNGEYISANNLPLGLGRWKDKLFVTVPRWKAGVPSSLNYISLASPNKTDSLIPYPDWKANTLPKGEEKPDENAITSTFRVTADACDRLWVMDTGVADILGEFKVISSPAIVIFDLNTDKLIRRYTLKEGDLKHESFFANIVVDVLPGKCDKAFAYIPDLGGYGLVVYSFADNDSWRIKHNFFHFDPLQGDLKVGGINFQWTDGVFGLALGPADDNGDRTMYFHALASTTEFSVNTNVLKNKTIATDPHSYDMFKIEGNKGEHTQTSASVFDEKSNVIFLTQLVRDGVACWNIKKSLSPQNVTLIAEDHDNLIFTNDIKIDADRYLWIISDKMPAFLYRGLNPDEINYRIYKVAIDEAIKGTVCEA
;
A
#
# COMPACT_ATOMS: atom_id res chain seq x y z
N MET A 1 44.30 33.34 -38.50
CA MET A 1 43.82 32.05 -37.95
C MET A 1 42.73 32.35 -36.92
N LEU A 2 41.46 32.29 -37.33
CA LEU A 2 40.31 32.58 -36.47
C LEU A 2 39.76 31.23 -35.98
N ARG A 3 39.87 30.94 -34.68
CA ARG A 3 39.33 29.71 -34.09
C ARG A 3 37.83 29.90 -33.84
N LEU A 4 37.01 29.14 -34.56
CA LEU A 4 35.58 29.00 -34.31
C LEU A 4 35.38 28.13 -33.06
N ALA A 5 34.88 28.71 -31.98
CA ALA A 5 34.42 27.97 -30.81
C ALA A 5 33.01 27.45 -31.09
N ILE A 6 32.87 26.13 -31.21
CA ILE A 6 31.56 25.47 -31.32
C ILE A 6 31.00 25.35 -29.90
N LEU A 7 30.01 26.19 -29.58
CA LEU A 7 29.20 26.05 -28.38
C LEU A 7 28.23 24.89 -28.59
N ALA A 8 28.55 23.71 -28.05
CA ALA A 8 27.59 22.61 -27.96
C ALA A 8 26.60 22.94 -26.83
N GLY A 9 25.43 23.45 -27.20
CA GLY A 9 24.32 23.62 -26.26
C GLY A 9 23.78 22.25 -25.85
N LEU A 10 23.95 21.88 -24.57
CA LEU A 10 23.21 20.79 -23.93
C LEU A 10 21.73 21.20 -23.88
N ILE A 11 20.95 20.75 -24.84
CA ILE A 11 19.49 20.77 -24.76
C ILE A 11 19.12 19.71 -23.74
N SER A 12 18.94 20.11 -22.48
CA SER A 12 18.27 19.28 -21.49
C SER A 12 16.82 19.15 -21.94
N LEU A 13 16.48 18.01 -22.53
CA LEU A 13 15.08 17.62 -22.73
C LEU A 13 14.49 17.41 -21.34
N CYS A 14 13.87 18.45 -20.80
CA CYS A 14 13.02 18.34 -19.63
C CYS A 14 11.81 17.50 -20.07
N ALA A 15 11.84 16.20 -19.75
CA ALA A 15 10.68 15.34 -19.95
C ALA A 15 9.53 15.95 -19.15
N ALA A 16 8.43 16.29 -19.83
CA ALA A 16 7.26 16.83 -19.15
C ALA A 16 6.69 15.73 -18.24
N ALA A 17 6.51 16.05 -16.95
CA ALA A 17 5.84 15.14 -16.01
C ALA A 17 4.46 14.75 -16.55
N ALA A 18 4.06 13.49 -16.33
CA ALA A 18 2.81 12.99 -16.86
C ALA A 18 1.63 13.67 -16.14
N LYS A 19 0.61 14.04 -16.91
CA LYS A 19 -0.58 14.69 -16.35
C LYS A 19 -1.44 13.63 -15.66
N LEU A 20 -1.49 13.67 -14.33
CA LEU A 20 -2.39 12.83 -13.55
C LEU A 20 -3.86 13.23 -13.77
N GLU A 21 -4.73 12.26 -13.96
CA GLU A 21 -6.18 12.45 -13.95
C GLU A 21 -6.69 12.33 -12.50
N GLU A 22 -7.25 13.40 -11.96
CA GLU A 22 -7.96 13.36 -10.67
C GLU A 22 -9.31 12.66 -10.83
N VAL A 23 -9.45 11.50 -10.20
CA VAL A 23 -10.66 10.67 -10.25
C VAL A 23 -11.59 11.03 -9.10
N PHE A 24 -11.05 11.12 -7.89
CA PHE A 24 -11.82 11.49 -6.69
C PHE A 24 -11.05 12.48 -5.82
N ALA A 25 -11.79 13.34 -5.15
CA ALA A 25 -11.25 14.33 -4.21
C ALA A 25 -12.23 14.61 -3.09
N TRP A 26 -11.75 14.60 -1.83
CA TRP A 26 -12.59 14.83 -0.66
C TRP A 26 -11.94 15.81 0.31
N LYS A 27 -12.77 16.66 0.90
CA LYS A 27 -12.42 17.38 2.12
C LYS A 27 -12.49 16.45 3.33
N GLU A 28 -13.60 15.73 3.40
CA GLU A 28 -13.88 14.67 4.35
C GLU A 28 -14.59 13.53 3.60
N VAL A 29 -14.32 12.28 3.98
CA VAL A 29 -15.04 11.14 3.40
C VAL A 29 -16.40 10.97 4.06
N SER A 30 -17.37 10.51 3.27
CA SER A 30 -18.70 10.13 3.74
C SER A 30 -18.94 8.65 3.45
N TYR A 31 -19.96 8.07 4.09
CA TYR A 31 -20.33 6.66 3.94
C TYR A 31 -21.74 6.51 3.41
N ALA A 32 -22.00 5.43 2.68
CA ALA A 32 -23.32 5.08 2.15
C ALA A 32 -24.22 4.55 3.28
N TRP A 33 -24.64 5.45 4.16
CA TRP A 33 -25.46 5.15 5.33
C TRP A 33 -26.81 4.52 4.94
N PRO A 34 -27.32 3.52 5.69
CA PRO A 34 -28.62 2.93 5.41
C PRO A 34 -29.79 3.93 5.54
N SER A 35 -29.62 4.96 6.37
CA SER A 35 -30.55 6.08 6.54
C SER A 35 -29.86 7.26 7.22
N GLU A 36 -30.44 8.46 7.10
CA GLU A 36 -29.97 9.64 7.86
C GLU A 36 -30.10 9.44 9.37
N ASP A 37 -31.11 8.69 9.84
CA ASP A 37 -31.24 8.38 11.27
C ASP A 37 -30.09 7.51 11.77
N ALA A 38 -29.65 6.51 10.99
CA ALA A 38 -28.49 5.69 11.33
C ALA A 38 -27.22 6.54 11.42
N LYS A 39 -27.02 7.46 10.47
CA LYS A 39 -25.90 8.42 10.50
C LYS A 39 -25.96 9.32 11.74
N ASN A 40 -27.11 9.91 12.03
CA ASN A 40 -27.30 10.81 13.17
C ASN A 40 -27.06 10.08 14.50
N GLN A 41 -27.48 8.82 14.62
CA GLN A 41 -27.19 7.98 15.78
C GLN A 41 -25.70 7.68 15.89
N ALA A 42 -25.03 7.32 14.80
CA ALA A 42 -23.59 7.07 14.80
C ALA A 42 -22.78 8.33 15.21
N VAL A 43 -23.18 9.51 14.73
CA VAL A 43 -22.59 10.80 15.17
C VAL A 43 -22.83 11.02 16.66
N LYS A 44 -24.07 10.84 17.13
CA LYS A 44 -24.43 11.03 18.54
C LYS A 44 -23.66 10.08 19.48
N ASN A 45 -23.41 8.86 19.03
CA ASN A 45 -22.72 7.83 19.81
C ASN A 45 -21.18 7.91 19.68
N GLY A 46 -20.65 8.81 18.86
CA GLY A 46 -19.21 8.88 18.57
C GLY A 46 -18.67 7.74 17.69
N GLU A 47 -19.56 6.95 17.09
CA GLU A 47 -19.24 5.87 16.15
C GLU A 47 -18.86 6.44 14.76
N TYR A 48 -19.28 7.67 14.46
CA TYR A 48 -18.82 8.43 13.30
C TYR A 48 -18.37 9.85 13.69
N ILE A 49 -17.09 10.14 13.46
CA ILE A 49 -16.48 11.46 13.61
C ILE A 49 -15.80 11.79 12.28
N SER A 50 -16.44 12.60 11.45
CA SER A 50 -16.01 12.87 10.06
C SER A 50 -14.50 13.16 9.93
N ALA A 51 -13.99 14.08 10.76
CA ALA A 51 -12.60 14.51 10.77
C ALA A 51 -11.58 13.40 11.13
N ASN A 52 -12.01 12.27 11.69
CA ASN A 52 -11.14 11.15 12.07
C ASN A 52 -10.99 10.08 10.97
N ASN A 53 -11.62 10.27 9.81
CA ASN A 53 -11.65 9.29 8.74
C ASN A 53 -10.65 9.67 7.64
N LEU A 54 -9.48 9.05 7.68
CA LEU A 54 -8.42 9.20 6.68
C LEU A 54 -8.37 7.97 5.76
N PRO A 55 -8.75 8.09 4.47
CA PRO A 55 -8.58 7.02 3.49
C PRO A 55 -7.11 6.93 3.03
N LEU A 56 -6.53 5.72 2.98
CA LEU A 56 -5.11 5.58 2.59
C LEU A 56 -4.74 4.37 1.72
N GLY A 57 -5.52 3.30 1.69
CA GLY A 57 -5.20 2.11 0.91
C GLY A 57 -6.07 1.98 -0.32
N LEU A 58 -5.53 1.38 -1.38
CA LEU A 58 -6.25 1.12 -2.63
C LEU A 58 -6.32 -0.37 -2.95
N GLY A 59 -7.39 -0.75 -3.63
CA GLY A 59 -7.50 -2.02 -4.35
C GLY A 59 -8.41 -1.84 -5.55
N ARG A 60 -8.23 -2.63 -6.60
CA ARG A 60 -9.00 -2.47 -7.84
C ARG A 60 -9.48 -3.81 -8.36
N TRP A 61 -10.79 -3.90 -8.59
CA TRP A 61 -11.40 -5.06 -9.23
C TRP A 61 -12.62 -4.65 -10.06
N LYS A 62 -12.61 -4.91 -11.37
CA LYS A 62 -13.70 -4.64 -12.33
C LYS A 62 -14.29 -3.24 -12.30
N ASP A 63 -15.30 -2.93 -11.51
CA ASP A 63 -15.84 -1.57 -11.30
C ASP A 63 -15.74 -1.11 -9.84
N LYS A 64 -15.32 -1.98 -8.92
CA LYS A 64 -15.03 -1.66 -7.53
C LYS A 64 -13.62 -1.06 -7.42
N LEU A 65 -13.53 0.14 -6.87
CA LEU A 65 -12.29 0.72 -6.35
C LEU A 65 -12.35 0.65 -4.83
N PHE A 66 -11.62 -0.30 -4.25
CA PHE A 66 -11.51 -0.45 -2.80
C PHE A 66 -10.71 0.71 -2.21
N VAL A 67 -11.21 1.24 -1.10
CA VAL A 67 -10.60 2.30 -0.32
C VAL A 67 -10.65 1.88 1.15
N THR A 68 -9.49 1.83 1.80
CA THR A 68 -9.40 1.51 3.22
C THR A 68 -9.37 2.79 4.05
N VAL A 69 -10.02 2.76 5.21
CA VAL A 69 -9.99 3.81 6.22
C VAL A 69 -9.58 3.16 7.54
N PRO A 70 -8.28 3.13 7.87
CA PRO A 70 -7.83 2.49 9.10
C PRO A 70 -8.33 3.23 10.32
N ARG A 71 -8.54 2.49 11.41
CA ARG A 71 -8.99 3.04 12.70
C ARG A 71 -7.82 3.67 13.47
N TRP A 72 -7.18 4.67 12.87
CA TRP A 72 -6.16 5.50 13.53
C TRP A 72 -6.72 6.21 14.77
N LYS A 73 -7.96 6.68 14.67
CA LYS A 73 -8.71 7.36 15.73
C LYS A 73 -10.11 6.75 15.84
N ALA A 74 -10.79 6.97 16.96
CA ALA A 74 -12.20 6.61 17.13
C ALA A 74 -13.12 7.31 16.09
N GLY A 75 -14.34 6.79 15.91
CA GLY A 75 -15.32 7.39 15.01
C GLY A 75 -15.13 7.06 13.52
N VAL A 76 -14.42 5.97 13.22
CA VAL A 76 -14.39 5.37 11.88
C VAL A 76 -15.49 4.32 11.81
N PRO A 77 -16.55 4.47 11.00
CA PRO A 77 -17.66 3.54 11.02
C PRO A 77 -17.37 2.27 10.22
N SER A 78 -16.55 2.37 9.16
CA SER A 78 -16.17 1.23 8.32
C SER A 78 -14.74 1.32 7.82
N SER A 79 -13.97 0.24 7.99
CA SER A 79 -12.55 0.23 7.65
C SER A 79 -12.26 -0.25 6.23
N LEU A 80 -13.02 -1.21 5.73
CA LEU A 80 -12.93 -1.66 4.35
C LEU A 80 -14.13 -1.18 3.56
N ASN A 81 -13.88 -0.42 2.51
CA ASN A 81 -14.92 0.17 1.68
C ASN A 81 -14.58 0.05 0.20
N TYR A 82 -15.55 0.33 -0.66
CA TYR A 82 -15.33 0.56 -2.08
C TYR A 82 -16.18 1.72 -2.60
N ILE A 83 -15.79 2.21 -3.77
CA ILE A 83 -16.56 3.13 -4.61
C ILE A 83 -16.79 2.44 -5.95
N SER A 84 -17.98 2.62 -6.55
CA SER A 84 -18.24 2.15 -7.91
C SER A 84 -17.73 3.16 -8.93
N LEU A 85 -16.85 2.73 -9.83
CA LEU A 85 -16.35 3.56 -10.93
C LEU A 85 -17.37 3.77 -12.05
N ALA A 86 -18.54 3.11 -11.99
CA ALA A 86 -19.64 3.38 -12.90
C ALA A 86 -20.34 4.73 -12.60
N SER A 87 -20.14 5.27 -11.39
CA SER A 87 -20.71 6.56 -11.00
C SER A 87 -19.88 7.72 -11.56
N PRO A 88 -20.52 8.76 -12.10
CA PRO A 88 -19.83 9.98 -12.53
C PRO A 88 -19.46 10.91 -11.36
N ASN A 89 -19.92 10.62 -10.14
CA ASN A 89 -19.77 11.52 -9.01
C ASN A 89 -18.41 11.33 -8.30
N LYS A 90 -17.55 12.35 -8.43
CA LYS A 90 -16.18 12.36 -7.90
C LYS A 90 -16.07 12.53 -6.37
N THR A 91 -17.20 12.64 -5.66
CA THR A 91 -17.27 12.76 -4.20
C THR A 91 -18.12 11.65 -3.58
N ASP A 92 -18.29 10.54 -4.29
CA ASP A 92 -19.12 9.43 -3.83
C ASP A 92 -18.78 8.94 -2.43
N SER A 93 -19.84 8.54 -1.73
CA SER A 93 -19.73 7.94 -0.42
C SER A 93 -19.11 6.56 -0.49
N LEU A 94 -18.28 6.25 0.51
CA LEU A 94 -17.68 4.95 0.71
C LEU A 94 -18.76 3.92 1.06
N ILE A 95 -18.79 2.81 0.33
CA ILE A 95 -19.70 1.69 0.58
C ILE A 95 -18.95 0.64 1.39
N PRO A 96 -19.38 0.31 2.62
CA PRO A 96 -18.75 -0.74 3.43
C PRO A 96 -18.76 -2.09 2.73
N TYR A 97 -17.62 -2.79 2.78
CA TYR A 97 -17.45 -4.10 2.15
C TYR A 97 -17.07 -5.18 3.17
N PRO A 98 -17.64 -6.40 3.07
CA PRO A 98 -18.75 -6.75 2.16
C PRO A 98 -20.08 -6.08 2.55
N ASP A 99 -20.21 -5.67 3.81
CA ASP A 99 -21.37 -4.97 4.33
C ASP A 99 -21.01 -4.17 5.61
N TRP A 100 -22.03 -3.51 6.17
CA TRP A 100 -21.94 -2.79 7.44
C TRP A 100 -21.63 -3.69 8.63
N LYS A 101 -22.14 -4.93 8.64
CA LYS A 101 -21.98 -5.85 9.78
C LYS A 101 -20.52 -6.25 9.94
N ALA A 102 -19.86 -6.62 8.85
CA ALA A 102 -18.45 -6.98 8.81
C ALA A 102 -17.54 -5.85 9.31
N ASN A 103 -17.95 -4.59 9.17
CA ASN A 103 -17.15 -3.43 9.55
C ASN A 103 -17.52 -2.84 10.93
N THR A 104 -18.60 -3.30 11.54
CA THR A 104 -19.05 -2.81 12.85
C THR A 104 -18.21 -3.45 13.95
N LEU A 105 -17.63 -2.63 14.83
CA LEU A 105 -16.88 -3.15 15.97
C LEU A 105 -17.81 -3.84 16.98
N PRO A 106 -17.38 -4.96 17.59
CA PRO A 106 -18.14 -5.61 18.64
C PRO A 106 -18.32 -4.68 19.85
N LYS A 107 -19.44 -4.81 20.56
CA LYS A 107 -19.73 -4.03 21.76
C LYS A 107 -19.59 -4.87 23.03
N GLY A 108 -18.99 -4.28 24.07
CA GLY A 108 -18.81 -4.95 25.35
C GLY A 108 -17.94 -6.21 25.24
N GLU A 109 -18.52 -7.36 25.57
CA GLU A 109 -17.83 -8.67 25.56
C GLU A 109 -18.12 -9.49 24.28
N GLU A 110 -18.77 -8.91 23.28
CA GLU A 110 -19.04 -9.56 22.01
C GLU A 110 -17.73 -9.97 21.31
N LYS A 111 -17.72 -11.18 20.74
CA LYS A 111 -16.60 -11.62 19.90
C LYS A 111 -16.85 -11.17 18.46
N PRO A 112 -15.79 -10.74 17.73
CA PRO A 112 -15.93 -10.43 16.32
C PRO A 112 -16.34 -11.68 15.53
N ASP A 113 -17.25 -11.49 14.55
CA ASP A 113 -17.60 -12.52 13.57
C ASP A 113 -16.37 -12.92 12.72
N GLU A 114 -16.41 -14.08 12.06
CA GLU A 114 -15.27 -14.54 11.23
C GLU A 114 -14.94 -13.58 10.07
N ASN A 115 -15.97 -12.94 9.50
CA ASN A 115 -15.80 -11.95 8.43
C ASN A 115 -15.57 -10.53 8.95
N ALA A 116 -15.46 -10.32 10.27
CA ALA A 116 -15.27 -9.00 10.83
C ALA A 116 -13.90 -8.41 10.44
N ILE A 117 -13.91 -7.11 10.17
CA ILE A 117 -12.76 -6.31 9.78
C ILE A 117 -12.63 -5.20 10.81
N THR A 118 -11.67 -5.36 11.72
CA THR A 118 -11.43 -4.35 12.75
C THR A 118 -10.81 -3.12 12.10
N SER A 119 -9.63 -3.26 11.50
CA SER A 119 -8.91 -2.15 10.91
C SER A 119 -7.96 -2.67 9.85
N THR A 120 -8.14 -2.23 8.61
CA THR A 120 -7.29 -2.64 7.50
C THR A 120 -6.65 -1.44 6.84
N PHE A 121 -5.37 -1.59 6.50
CA PHE A 121 -4.56 -0.55 5.87
C PHE A 121 -4.46 -0.73 4.38
N ARG A 122 -4.19 -1.95 3.92
CA ARG A 122 -4.08 -2.26 2.49
C ARG A 122 -4.70 -3.60 2.17
N VAL A 123 -5.16 -3.70 0.93
CA VAL A 123 -5.81 -4.88 0.38
C VAL A 123 -5.19 -5.24 -0.96
N THR A 124 -5.32 -6.50 -1.34
CA THR A 124 -4.91 -6.98 -2.67
C THR A 124 -6.07 -7.76 -3.28
N ALA A 125 -6.55 -7.30 -4.44
CA ALA A 125 -7.38 -8.12 -5.32
C ALA A 125 -6.43 -8.97 -6.18
N ASP A 126 -6.57 -10.29 -6.10
CA ASP A 126 -5.66 -11.20 -6.79
C ASP A 126 -6.17 -11.62 -8.18
N ALA A 127 -5.35 -12.36 -8.92
CA ALA A 127 -5.68 -12.84 -10.27
C ALA A 127 -6.83 -13.88 -10.32
N CYS A 128 -7.40 -14.23 -9.17
CA CYS A 128 -8.43 -15.25 -9.00
C CYS A 128 -9.74 -14.65 -8.48
N ASP A 129 -9.93 -13.35 -8.62
CA ASP A 129 -11.10 -12.61 -8.11
C ASP A 129 -11.29 -12.81 -6.59
N ARG A 130 -10.21 -12.82 -5.82
CA ARG A 130 -10.28 -12.82 -4.35
C ARG A 130 -9.72 -11.53 -3.78
N LEU A 131 -10.41 -10.97 -2.78
CA LEU A 131 -9.90 -9.84 -2.02
C LEU A 131 -9.21 -10.34 -0.75
N TRP A 132 -7.93 -10.04 -0.64
CA TRP A 132 -7.11 -10.33 0.52
C TRP A 132 -6.97 -9.09 1.37
N VAL A 133 -7.37 -9.20 2.62
CA VAL A 133 -7.44 -8.11 3.58
C VAL A 133 -6.53 -8.45 4.75
N MET A 134 -5.59 -7.56 5.06
CA MET A 134 -4.84 -7.64 6.32
C MET A 134 -5.60 -6.86 7.39
N ASP A 135 -6.23 -7.57 8.32
CA ASP A 135 -6.91 -6.99 9.49
C ASP A 135 -5.92 -6.92 10.66
N THR A 136 -5.62 -5.72 11.15
CA THR A 136 -4.69 -5.53 12.27
C THR A 136 -5.27 -6.00 13.60
N GLY A 137 -6.61 -6.09 13.70
CA GLY A 137 -7.29 -6.42 14.94
C GLY A 137 -7.25 -5.30 16.00
N VAL A 138 -6.74 -4.11 15.66
CA VAL A 138 -6.61 -2.96 16.57
C VAL A 138 -7.41 -1.77 16.06
N ALA A 139 -8.18 -1.15 16.96
CA ALA A 139 -8.93 0.08 16.71
C ALA A 139 -8.44 1.24 17.60
N ASP A 140 -8.64 2.48 17.14
CA ASP A 140 -8.30 3.70 17.88
C ASP A 140 -6.81 3.77 18.27
N ILE A 141 -5.94 3.52 17.29
CA ILE A 141 -4.48 3.33 17.45
C ILE A 141 -3.81 4.52 18.18
N LEU A 142 -4.24 5.76 17.88
CA LEU A 142 -3.70 6.98 18.49
C LEU A 142 -4.50 7.46 19.72
N GLY A 143 -5.61 6.79 20.04
CA GLY A 143 -6.48 7.11 21.16
C GLY A 143 -6.32 6.10 22.29
N GLU A 144 -7.39 5.36 22.60
CA GLU A 144 -7.41 4.39 23.70
C GLU A 144 -6.70 3.06 23.38
N PHE A 145 -6.21 2.86 22.15
CA PHE A 145 -5.54 1.63 21.68
C PHE A 145 -6.32 0.35 22.06
N LYS A 146 -7.35 0.04 21.27
CA LYS A 146 -8.29 -1.07 21.54
C LYS A 146 -7.92 -2.31 20.74
N VAL A 147 -7.38 -3.30 21.41
CA VAL A 147 -7.15 -4.63 20.82
C VAL A 147 -8.47 -5.41 20.79
N ILE A 148 -8.99 -5.67 19.60
CA ILE A 148 -10.26 -6.38 19.36
C ILE A 148 -9.99 -7.86 19.04
N SER A 149 -8.96 -8.14 18.25
CA SER A 149 -8.55 -9.51 17.90
C SER A 149 -7.06 -9.57 17.59
N SER A 150 -6.50 -10.78 17.52
CA SER A 150 -5.19 -10.98 16.89
C SER A 150 -5.25 -10.61 15.40
N PRO A 151 -4.12 -10.16 14.80
CA PRO A 151 -4.06 -9.87 13.38
C PRO A 151 -4.43 -11.08 12.52
N ALA A 152 -5.14 -10.86 11.43
CA ALA A 152 -5.62 -11.93 10.57
C ALA A 152 -5.63 -11.55 9.09
N ILE A 153 -5.48 -12.57 8.25
CA ILE A 153 -5.74 -12.49 6.81
C ILE A 153 -7.21 -12.86 6.61
N VAL A 154 -7.99 -11.97 6.00
CA VAL A 154 -9.39 -12.21 5.66
C VAL A 154 -9.53 -12.21 4.15
N ILE A 155 -10.09 -13.28 3.59
CA ILE A 155 -10.16 -13.52 2.15
C ILE A 155 -11.62 -13.60 1.74
N PHE A 156 -12.03 -12.74 0.81
CA PHE A 156 -13.37 -12.72 0.25
C PHE A 156 -13.36 -13.12 -1.23
N ASP A 157 -14.41 -13.81 -1.67
CA ASP A 157 -14.73 -14.00 -3.08
C ASP A 157 -15.33 -12.70 -3.62
N LEU A 158 -14.70 -12.05 -4.59
CA LEU A 158 -15.16 -10.77 -5.14
C LEU A 158 -16.40 -10.91 -6.04
N ASN A 159 -16.70 -12.11 -6.53
CA ASN A 159 -17.89 -12.37 -7.34
C ASN A 159 -19.14 -12.56 -6.46
N THR A 160 -18.99 -13.05 -5.23
CA THR A 160 -20.12 -13.32 -4.32
C THR A 160 -20.14 -12.46 -3.07
N ASP A 161 -19.08 -11.69 -2.83
CA ASP A 161 -18.82 -10.89 -1.63
C ASP A 161 -18.85 -11.71 -0.33
N LYS A 162 -18.58 -13.02 -0.42
CA LYS A 162 -18.60 -13.96 0.71
C LYS A 162 -17.21 -14.26 1.23
N LEU A 163 -17.13 -14.50 2.53
CA LEU A 163 -15.91 -14.97 3.18
C LEU A 163 -15.51 -16.34 2.61
N ILE A 164 -14.28 -16.43 2.11
CA ILE A 164 -13.62 -17.69 1.76
C ILE A 164 -12.89 -18.22 2.99
N ARG A 165 -12.14 -17.35 3.69
CA ARG A 165 -11.27 -17.76 4.80
C ARG A 165 -10.90 -16.60 5.71
N ARG A 166 -10.87 -16.86 7.02
CA ARG A 166 -10.11 -16.07 8.00
C ARG A 166 -8.95 -16.92 8.50
N TYR A 167 -7.72 -16.41 8.39
CA TYR A 167 -6.54 -17.02 8.97
C TYR A 167 -5.93 -16.06 10.00
N THR A 168 -6.07 -16.40 11.28
CA THR A 168 -5.44 -15.64 12.36
C THR A 168 -3.95 -15.96 12.40
N LEU A 169 -3.10 -14.92 12.37
CA LEU A 169 -1.65 -15.11 12.48
C LEU A 169 -1.33 -15.76 13.83
N LYS A 170 -0.46 -16.76 13.79
CA LYS A 170 -0.10 -17.56 14.98
C LYS A 170 0.99 -16.88 15.77
N GLU A 171 1.15 -17.25 17.04
CA GLU A 171 2.11 -16.61 17.95
C GLU A 171 3.54 -16.53 17.38
N GLY A 172 3.99 -17.58 16.68
CA GLY A 172 5.31 -17.61 16.03
C GLY A 172 5.49 -16.62 14.87
N ASP A 173 4.41 -16.07 14.34
CA ASP A 173 4.44 -15.04 13.30
C ASP A 173 4.65 -13.64 13.91
N LEU A 174 4.39 -13.48 15.21
CA LEU A 174 4.28 -12.20 15.89
C LEU A 174 5.53 -11.87 16.72
N LYS A 175 5.74 -10.56 16.89
CA LYS A 175 6.62 -9.92 17.88
C LYS A 175 5.81 -8.91 18.67
N HIS A 176 6.36 -8.48 19.80
CA HIS A 176 5.71 -7.49 20.65
C HIS A 176 5.48 -6.17 19.88
N GLU A 177 6.45 -5.78 19.05
CA GLU A 177 6.42 -4.59 18.20
C GLU A 177 5.71 -4.82 16.86
N SER A 178 5.12 -6.00 16.61
CA SER A 178 4.57 -6.31 15.28
C SER A 178 3.43 -5.39 14.87
N PHE A 179 3.48 -4.92 13.63
CA PHE A 179 2.37 -4.18 13.02
C PHE A 179 2.27 -4.49 11.52
N PHE A 180 1.14 -5.06 11.11
CA PHE A 180 0.93 -5.55 9.75
C PHE A 180 -0.03 -4.65 8.99
N ALA A 181 0.53 -3.69 8.25
CA ALA A 181 -0.26 -2.71 7.49
C ALA A 181 -0.41 -3.06 6.00
N ASN A 182 0.22 -4.13 5.51
CA ASN A 182 0.27 -4.46 4.10
C ASN A 182 0.14 -5.96 3.84
N ILE A 183 -0.34 -6.32 2.66
CA ILE A 183 -0.41 -7.69 2.16
C ILE A 183 -0.23 -7.68 0.64
N VAL A 184 0.72 -8.48 0.14
CA VAL A 184 0.95 -8.70 -1.28
C VAL A 184 0.76 -10.18 -1.59
N VAL A 185 0.01 -10.48 -2.65
CA VAL A 185 -0.40 -11.86 -2.98
C VAL A 185 0.28 -12.30 -4.26
N ASP A 186 0.97 -13.44 -4.19
CA ASP A 186 1.61 -14.11 -5.32
C ASP A 186 0.77 -15.30 -5.76
N VAL A 187 0.10 -15.12 -6.90
CA VAL A 187 -0.71 -16.14 -7.53
C VAL A 187 -0.72 -15.93 -9.04
N LEU A 188 -0.51 -17.01 -9.78
CA LEU A 188 -0.68 -16.99 -11.22
C LEU A 188 -2.14 -17.26 -11.60
N PRO A 189 -2.66 -16.65 -12.69
CA PRO A 189 -3.96 -16.98 -13.23
C PRO A 189 -4.14 -18.49 -13.40
N GLY A 190 -5.26 -19.03 -12.90
CA GLY A 190 -5.56 -20.48 -12.96
C GLY A 190 -4.79 -21.35 -11.97
N LYS A 191 -3.99 -20.78 -11.06
CA LYS A 191 -3.28 -21.50 -9.98
C LYS A 191 -3.72 -21.02 -8.59
N CYS A 192 -5.01 -20.72 -8.44
CA CYS A 192 -5.59 -20.05 -7.27
C CYS A 192 -5.31 -20.74 -5.92
N ASP A 193 -5.29 -22.08 -5.91
CA ASP A 193 -5.01 -22.87 -4.71
C ASP A 193 -3.54 -22.82 -4.28
N LYS A 194 -2.63 -22.38 -5.16
CA LYS A 194 -1.19 -22.26 -4.90
C LYS A 194 -0.77 -20.83 -4.53
N ALA A 195 -1.72 -20.01 -4.08
CA ALA A 195 -1.44 -18.64 -3.70
C ALA A 195 -0.59 -18.56 -2.43
N PHE A 196 0.34 -17.61 -2.43
CA PHE A 196 1.07 -17.19 -1.24
C PHE A 196 0.76 -15.73 -0.94
N ALA A 197 0.74 -15.36 0.33
CA ALA A 197 0.68 -13.98 0.76
C ALA A 197 1.96 -13.61 1.52
N TYR A 198 2.48 -12.42 1.25
CA TYR A 198 3.63 -11.82 1.89
C TYR A 198 3.18 -10.60 2.69
N ILE A 199 3.39 -10.63 4.00
CA ILE A 199 2.85 -9.66 4.95
C ILE A 199 4.05 -9.06 5.68
N PRO A 200 4.50 -7.86 5.27
CA PRO A 200 5.64 -7.21 5.88
C PRO A 200 5.26 -6.71 7.27
N ASP A 201 6.16 -6.92 8.23
CA ASP A 201 6.03 -6.47 9.60
C ASP A 201 6.94 -5.26 9.83
N LEU A 202 6.33 -4.08 9.78
CA LEU A 202 7.07 -2.82 9.86
C LEU A 202 7.67 -2.56 11.24
N GLY A 203 7.03 -3.04 12.31
CA GLY A 203 7.50 -2.80 13.67
C GLY A 203 8.38 -3.93 14.20
N GLY A 204 8.14 -5.18 13.77
CA GLY A 204 8.94 -6.33 14.16
C GLY A 204 10.08 -6.71 13.18
N TYR A 205 10.29 -5.94 12.11
CA TYR A 205 11.36 -6.10 11.12
C TYR A 205 11.46 -7.51 10.54
N GLY A 206 10.34 -8.02 10.06
CA GLY A 206 10.25 -9.37 9.50
C GLY A 206 9.24 -9.46 8.37
N LEU A 207 9.19 -10.61 7.73
CA LEU A 207 8.20 -10.91 6.71
C LEU A 207 7.46 -12.18 7.11
N VAL A 208 6.13 -12.12 7.19
CA VAL A 208 5.30 -13.30 7.37
C VAL A 208 4.87 -13.79 6.00
N VAL A 209 5.12 -15.06 5.72
CA VAL A 209 4.65 -15.75 4.52
C VAL A 209 3.49 -16.65 4.92
N TYR A 210 2.42 -16.63 4.14
CA TYR A 210 1.28 -17.51 4.31
C TYR A 210 1.04 -18.32 3.04
N SER A 211 0.92 -19.64 3.19
CA SER A 211 0.56 -20.59 2.12
C SER A 211 -0.95 -20.86 2.15
N PHE A 212 -1.65 -20.51 1.07
CA PHE A 212 -3.09 -20.80 0.97
C PHE A 212 -3.37 -22.29 0.91
N ALA A 213 -2.51 -23.06 0.22
CA ALA A 213 -2.64 -24.50 0.07
C ALA A 213 -2.52 -25.23 1.41
N ASP A 214 -1.48 -24.89 2.17
CA ASP A 214 -1.16 -25.57 3.43
C ASP A 214 -1.95 -24.99 4.61
N ASN A 215 -2.54 -23.81 4.41
CA ASN A 215 -3.18 -23.02 5.46
C ASN A 215 -2.24 -22.83 6.67
N ASP A 216 -0.97 -22.55 6.38
CA ASP A 216 0.11 -22.37 7.35
C ASP A 216 0.90 -21.10 7.02
N SER A 217 1.50 -20.50 8.04
CA SER A 217 2.39 -19.35 7.90
C SER A 217 3.76 -19.57 8.54
N TRP A 218 4.73 -18.73 8.20
CA TRP A 218 6.01 -18.67 8.88
C TRP A 218 6.61 -17.28 8.79
N ARG A 219 7.39 -16.93 9.81
CA ARG A 219 8.12 -15.67 9.86
C ARG A 219 9.55 -15.83 9.37
N ILE A 220 9.92 -14.96 8.44
CA ILE A 220 11.27 -14.79 7.91
C ILE A 220 11.92 -13.59 8.61
N LYS A 221 13.20 -13.73 8.92
CA LYS A 221 14.03 -12.65 9.46
C LYS A 221 15.21 -12.44 8.52
N HIS A 222 15.51 -11.18 8.23
CA HIS A 222 16.67 -10.80 7.46
C HIS A 222 17.08 -9.37 7.84
N ASN A 223 18.38 -9.06 7.77
CA ASN A 223 18.87 -7.72 8.10
C ASN A 223 18.25 -6.65 7.18
N PHE A 224 18.00 -7.00 5.92
CA PHE A 224 17.39 -6.10 4.93
C PHE A 224 15.93 -5.72 5.23
N PHE A 225 15.29 -6.34 6.23
CA PHE A 225 13.95 -5.93 6.68
C PHE A 225 13.96 -4.80 7.72
N HIS A 226 15.13 -4.40 8.21
CA HIS A 226 15.26 -3.32 9.18
C HIS A 226 15.28 -1.96 8.48
N PHE A 227 14.84 -0.92 9.21
CA PHE A 227 14.98 0.46 8.77
C PHE A 227 16.46 0.90 8.74
N ASP A 228 16.74 1.93 7.96
CA ASP A 228 18.01 2.64 7.99
C ASP A 228 17.90 3.81 9.00
N PRO A 229 18.69 3.81 10.08
CA PRO A 229 18.62 4.85 11.11
C PRO A 229 18.96 6.25 10.59
N LEU A 230 19.61 6.38 9.43
CA LEU A 230 19.90 7.66 8.79
C LEU A 230 18.74 8.18 7.93
N GLN A 231 17.70 7.37 7.70
CA GLN A 231 16.58 7.68 6.81
C GLN A 231 15.22 7.74 7.54
N GLY A 232 15.25 7.72 8.88
CA GLY A 232 14.04 7.73 9.72
C GLY A 232 13.46 9.12 10.01
N ASP A 233 14.19 10.21 9.72
CA ASP A 233 13.68 11.59 9.86
C ASP A 233 12.98 12.03 8.57
N LEU A 234 11.67 12.23 8.65
CA LEU A 234 10.80 12.49 7.51
C LEU A 234 10.20 13.89 7.63
N LYS A 235 10.35 14.69 6.57
CA LYS A 235 9.72 16.00 6.44
C LYS A 235 8.75 16.00 5.27
N VAL A 236 7.46 15.97 5.57
CA VAL A 236 6.39 15.82 4.57
C VAL A 236 5.27 16.81 4.86
N GLY A 237 4.79 17.53 3.85
CA GLY A 237 3.71 18.53 4.02
C GLY A 237 4.03 19.63 5.05
N GLY A 238 5.31 19.98 5.20
CA GLY A 238 5.77 20.96 6.19
C GLY A 238 5.78 20.47 7.65
N ILE A 239 5.61 19.16 7.88
CA ILE A 239 5.65 18.54 9.21
C ILE A 239 6.85 17.60 9.28
N ASN A 240 7.60 17.70 10.38
CA ASN A 240 8.73 16.83 10.65
C ASN A 240 8.35 15.76 11.67
N PHE A 241 8.67 14.50 11.40
CA PHE A 241 8.39 13.36 12.27
C PHE A 241 9.42 12.25 12.05
N GLN A 242 9.62 11.41 13.05
CA GLN A 242 10.55 10.28 12.96
C GLN A 242 9.80 8.97 13.03
N TRP A 243 10.02 8.10 12.03
CA TRP A 243 9.54 6.72 12.04
C TRP A 243 10.70 5.76 11.87
N THR A 244 10.55 4.59 12.48
CA THR A 244 11.52 3.49 12.42
C THR A 244 10.94 2.28 11.71
N ASP A 245 10.01 2.53 10.77
CA ASP A 245 9.27 1.51 10.06
C ASP A 245 10.21 0.73 9.15
N GLY A 246 10.29 -0.59 9.37
CA GLY A 246 11.07 -1.53 8.59
C GLY A 246 10.39 -1.89 7.28
N VAL A 247 10.61 -3.13 6.83
CA VAL A 247 10.05 -3.67 5.57
C VAL A 247 8.57 -3.32 5.45
N PHE A 248 8.17 -2.79 4.28
CA PHE A 248 6.84 -2.23 4.12
C PHE A 248 6.32 -2.34 2.67
N GLY A 249 7.06 -1.78 1.70
CA GLY A 249 6.72 -1.88 0.29
C GLY A 249 7.28 -3.16 -0.33
N LEU A 250 6.43 -3.93 -1.01
CA LEU A 250 6.80 -5.16 -1.72
C LEU A 250 6.23 -5.07 -3.15
N ALA A 251 7.03 -5.40 -4.16
CA ALA A 251 6.59 -5.51 -5.55
C ALA A 251 7.02 -6.87 -6.12
N LEU A 252 6.07 -7.59 -6.72
CA LEU A 252 6.35 -8.86 -7.38
C LEU A 252 6.72 -8.61 -8.84
N GLY A 253 7.97 -8.90 -9.18
CA GLY A 253 8.53 -8.82 -10.52
C GLY A 253 7.98 -9.87 -11.48
N PRO A 254 8.67 -10.05 -12.64
CA PRO A 254 8.26 -11.03 -13.64
C PRO A 254 8.36 -12.45 -13.07
N ALA A 255 7.46 -13.31 -13.50
CA ALA A 255 7.52 -14.74 -13.18
C ALA A 255 8.52 -15.45 -14.11
N ASP A 256 9.29 -16.37 -13.55
CA ASP A 256 10.11 -17.31 -14.30
C ASP A 256 9.27 -18.52 -14.77
N ASP A 257 9.92 -19.45 -15.49
CA ASP A 257 9.27 -20.63 -16.05
C ASP A 257 8.66 -21.57 -14.99
N ASN A 258 9.11 -21.48 -13.73
CA ASN A 258 8.56 -22.25 -12.61
C ASN A 258 7.39 -21.53 -11.93
N GLY A 259 7.12 -20.28 -12.32
CA GLY A 259 6.14 -19.42 -11.69
C GLY A 259 6.63 -18.74 -10.42
N ASP A 260 7.94 -18.76 -10.17
CA ASP A 260 8.56 -17.98 -9.11
C ASP A 260 8.93 -16.59 -9.62
N ARG A 261 8.85 -15.59 -8.73
CA ARG A 261 9.07 -14.19 -9.06
C ARG A 261 10.26 -13.65 -8.29
N THR A 262 10.89 -12.61 -8.83
CA THR A 262 11.74 -11.74 -8.01
C THR A 262 10.84 -10.82 -7.20
N MET A 263 10.86 -10.90 -5.87
CA MET A 263 10.22 -9.93 -5.00
C MET A 263 11.20 -8.81 -4.69
N TYR A 264 10.86 -7.60 -5.11
CA TYR A 264 11.55 -6.37 -4.74
C TYR A 264 10.93 -5.82 -3.47
N PHE A 265 11.75 -5.35 -2.54
CA PHE A 265 11.27 -4.83 -1.27
C PHE A 265 12.19 -3.78 -0.66
N HIS A 266 11.61 -2.96 0.21
CA HIS A 266 12.33 -1.95 0.98
C HIS A 266 11.65 -1.72 2.34
N ALA A 267 12.44 -1.22 3.28
CA ALA A 267 11.89 -0.59 4.48
C ALA A 267 11.34 0.80 4.15
N LEU A 268 10.30 1.24 4.89
CA LEU A 268 9.72 2.58 4.70
C LEU A 268 10.77 3.65 5.03
N ALA A 269 11.42 3.53 6.18
CA ALA A 269 12.53 4.39 6.58
C ALA A 269 13.85 3.91 5.96
N SER A 270 13.92 3.89 4.63
CA SER A 270 15.13 3.57 3.86
C SER A 270 15.03 4.12 2.43
N THR A 271 16.19 4.26 1.77
CA THR A 271 16.32 4.59 0.34
C THR A 271 16.93 3.44 -0.47
N THR A 272 17.25 2.32 0.18
CA THR A 272 17.81 1.12 -0.46
C THR A 272 16.70 0.17 -0.88
N GLU A 273 16.87 -0.46 -2.04
CA GLU A 273 15.98 -1.52 -2.52
C GLU A 273 16.72 -2.86 -2.49
N PHE A 274 15.99 -3.91 -2.13
CA PHE A 274 16.49 -5.27 -2.04
C PHE A 274 15.64 -6.19 -2.89
N SER A 275 16.14 -7.39 -3.16
CA SER A 275 15.36 -8.42 -3.81
C SER A 275 15.64 -9.82 -3.27
N VAL A 276 14.70 -10.72 -3.51
CA VAL A 276 14.82 -12.15 -3.23
C VAL A 276 13.89 -12.91 -4.17
N ASN A 277 14.28 -14.10 -4.62
CA ASN A 277 13.38 -14.94 -5.40
C ASN A 277 12.33 -15.57 -4.47
N THR A 278 11.07 -15.59 -4.87
CA THR A 278 9.96 -16.13 -4.07
C THR A 278 10.11 -17.62 -3.77
N ASN A 279 10.90 -18.39 -4.53
CA ASN A 279 11.17 -19.79 -4.24
C ASN A 279 11.85 -19.98 -2.86
N VAL A 280 12.68 -19.02 -2.46
CA VAL A 280 13.31 -18.95 -1.13
C VAL A 280 12.24 -18.75 -0.07
N LEU A 281 11.31 -17.83 -0.32
CA LEU A 281 10.26 -17.43 0.63
C LEU A 281 9.18 -18.50 0.82
N LYS A 282 8.76 -19.14 -0.29
CA LYS A 282 7.73 -20.18 -0.36
C LYS A 282 8.18 -21.48 0.31
N ASN A 283 9.48 -21.74 0.36
CA ASN A 283 10.02 -22.92 1.04
C ASN A 283 10.38 -22.58 2.49
N LYS A 284 9.51 -22.95 3.43
CA LYS A 284 9.69 -22.71 4.88
C LYS A 284 11.05 -23.13 5.43
N THR A 285 11.60 -24.26 4.98
CA THR A 285 12.90 -24.74 5.44
C THR A 285 14.02 -23.81 4.98
N ILE A 286 14.02 -23.39 3.71
CA ILE A 286 15.02 -22.46 3.19
C ILE A 286 14.82 -21.07 3.81
N ALA A 287 13.57 -20.58 3.86
CA ALA A 287 13.20 -19.26 4.35
C ALA A 287 13.59 -18.99 5.81
N THR A 288 13.76 -20.05 6.60
CA THR A 288 14.10 -19.96 8.03
C THR A 288 15.52 -20.45 8.33
N ASP A 289 16.28 -20.84 7.31
CA ASP A 289 17.67 -21.25 7.45
C ASP A 289 18.58 -20.00 7.60
N PRO A 290 19.37 -19.87 8.68
CA PRO A 290 20.31 -18.77 8.83
C PRO A 290 21.35 -18.66 7.70
N HIS A 291 21.59 -19.73 6.93
CA HIS A 291 22.50 -19.74 5.78
C HIS A 291 21.85 -19.20 4.49
N SER A 292 20.57 -18.82 4.50
CA SER A 292 19.89 -18.26 3.32
C SER A 292 20.21 -16.77 3.08
N TYR A 293 21.10 -16.18 3.88
CA TYR A 293 21.43 -14.74 3.84
C TYR A 293 21.83 -14.28 2.44
N ASP A 294 22.74 -15.01 1.78
CA ASP A 294 23.27 -14.65 0.46
C ASP A 294 22.28 -14.87 -0.71
N MET A 295 21.08 -15.38 -0.42
CA MET A 295 19.99 -15.47 -1.40
C MET A 295 19.23 -14.16 -1.56
N PHE A 296 19.38 -13.23 -0.62
CA PHE A 296 18.87 -11.87 -0.70
C PHE A 296 19.92 -10.97 -1.38
N LYS A 297 19.45 -10.03 -2.20
CA LYS A 297 20.30 -9.14 -2.98
C LYS A 297 20.04 -7.68 -2.64
N ILE A 298 21.09 -6.88 -2.70
CA ILE A 298 21.00 -5.43 -2.71
C ILE A 298 20.87 -5.01 -4.17
N GLU A 299 19.75 -4.39 -4.54
CA GLU A 299 19.55 -3.90 -5.91
C GLU A 299 20.25 -2.56 -6.13
N GLY A 300 20.25 -1.71 -5.09
CA GLY A 300 20.94 -0.42 -5.09
C GLY A 300 20.23 0.62 -4.24
N ASN A 301 20.56 1.89 -4.48
CA ASN A 301 20.01 3.03 -3.76
C ASN A 301 19.22 3.94 -4.72
N LYS A 302 18.01 4.33 -4.31
CA LYS A 302 17.10 5.17 -5.08
C LYS A 302 17.50 6.66 -5.09
N GLY A 303 18.33 7.09 -4.15
CA GLY A 303 18.77 8.47 -3.95
C GLY A 303 18.20 9.11 -2.70
N GLU A 304 18.63 10.33 -2.39
CA GLU A 304 18.21 11.06 -1.18
C GLU A 304 16.70 11.35 -1.18
N HIS A 305 16.05 11.30 -0.02
CA HIS A 305 14.63 11.62 0.14
C HIS A 305 13.68 10.73 -0.68
N THR A 306 14.03 9.46 -0.91
CA THR A 306 13.24 8.51 -1.71
C THR A 306 12.51 7.47 -0.88
N GLN A 307 12.27 7.75 0.41
CA GLN A 307 11.47 6.91 1.29
C GLN A 307 10.11 6.61 0.64
N THR A 308 9.76 5.34 0.63
CA THR A 308 8.69 4.77 -0.19
C THR A 308 7.72 4.02 0.72
N SER A 309 6.43 4.30 0.61
CA SER A 309 5.38 3.56 1.31
C SER A 309 4.84 2.40 0.46
N ALA A 310 4.74 2.53 -0.85
CA ALA A 310 4.23 1.48 -1.73
C ALA A 310 5.02 1.38 -3.03
N SER A 311 5.12 0.15 -3.52
CA SER A 311 5.69 -0.19 -4.82
C SER A 311 4.79 -1.16 -5.57
N VAL A 312 4.80 -1.06 -6.90
CA VAL A 312 4.07 -1.99 -7.78
C VAL A 312 4.81 -2.14 -9.10
N PHE A 313 4.81 -3.35 -9.66
CA PHE A 313 5.53 -3.70 -10.87
C PHE A 313 4.59 -3.86 -12.06
N ASP A 314 4.97 -3.27 -13.19
CA ASP A 314 4.33 -3.48 -14.48
C ASP A 314 5.16 -4.42 -15.36
N GLU A 315 4.59 -5.58 -15.69
CA GLU A 315 5.27 -6.65 -16.43
C GLU A 315 5.59 -6.26 -17.88
N LYS A 316 4.71 -5.49 -18.54
CA LYS A 316 4.90 -5.10 -19.94
C LYS A 316 6.07 -4.12 -20.11
N SER A 317 6.18 -3.11 -19.26
CA SER A 317 7.27 -2.12 -19.34
C SER A 317 8.53 -2.54 -18.58
N ASN A 318 8.45 -3.54 -17.70
CA ASN A 318 9.50 -3.90 -16.74
C ASN A 318 9.84 -2.75 -15.78
N VAL A 319 8.83 -1.98 -15.38
CA VAL A 319 8.98 -0.80 -14.52
C VAL A 319 8.35 -1.06 -13.16
N ILE A 320 9.09 -0.76 -12.10
CA ILE A 320 8.54 -0.60 -10.75
C ILE A 320 8.20 0.87 -10.55
N PHE A 321 6.97 1.13 -10.12
CA PHE A 321 6.53 2.43 -9.65
C PHE A 321 6.66 2.48 -8.13
N LEU A 322 7.04 3.65 -7.61
CA LEU A 322 7.40 3.86 -6.21
C LEU A 322 6.75 5.17 -5.74
N THR A 323 5.94 5.14 -4.69
CA THR A 323 5.56 6.38 -3.97
C THR A 323 6.81 7.09 -3.46
N GLN A 324 6.80 8.42 -3.38
CA GLN A 324 7.93 9.21 -2.87
C GLN A 324 7.42 10.16 -1.80
N LEU A 325 7.57 9.76 -0.53
CA LEU A 325 6.97 10.45 0.61
C LEU A 325 7.55 11.84 0.83
N VAL A 326 8.87 11.98 0.75
CA VAL A 326 9.57 13.26 1.04
C VAL A 326 9.66 14.15 -0.20
N ARG A 327 9.38 13.61 -1.39
CA ARG A 327 9.39 14.34 -2.66
C ARG A 327 7.98 14.62 -3.20
N ASP A 328 6.95 14.41 -2.38
CA ASP A 328 5.54 14.68 -2.72
C ASP A 328 5.15 14.16 -4.13
N GLY A 329 5.45 12.89 -4.42
CA GLY A 329 5.36 12.39 -5.79
C GLY A 329 5.39 10.88 -5.96
N VAL A 330 5.53 10.46 -7.22
CA VAL A 330 5.69 9.06 -7.63
C VAL A 330 6.86 8.96 -8.59
N ALA A 331 7.75 8.00 -8.34
CA ALA A 331 8.90 7.68 -9.17
C ALA A 331 8.72 6.36 -9.91
N CYS A 332 9.57 6.14 -10.90
CA CYS A 332 9.70 4.89 -11.61
C CYS A 332 11.15 4.40 -11.63
N TRP A 333 11.32 3.09 -11.79
CA TRP A 333 12.60 2.43 -12.07
C TRP A 333 12.39 1.26 -13.03
N ASN A 334 13.15 1.21 -14.12
CA ASN A 334 13.14 0.05 -15.02
C ASN A 334 14.13 -1.02 -14.54
N ILE A 335 13.63 -2.21 -14.21
CA ILE A 335 14.44 -3.28 -13.59
C ILE A 335 15.52 -3.84 -14.52
N LYS A 336 15.49 -3.49 -15.82
CA LYS A 336 16.57 -3.83 -16.77
C LYS A 336 17.79 -2.91 -16.64
N LYS A 337 17.69 -1.86 -15.84
CA LYS A 337 18.77 -0.90 -15.55
C LYS A 337 19.17 -1.07 -14.09
N SER A 338 20.47 -1.01 -13.79
CA SER A 338 20.95 -1.09 -12.40
C SER A 338 20.31 0.01 -11.55
N LEU A 339 19.92 -0.29 -10.32
CA LEU A 339 19.29 0.70 -9.46
C LEU A 339 20.33 1.70 -8.95
N SER A 340 20.26 2.92 -9.46
CA SER A 340 21.04 4.07 -9.00
C SER A 340 20.19 5.33 -9.11
N PRO A 341 20.57 6.44 -8.43
CA PRO A 341 19.78 7.67 -8.48
C PRO A 341 19.55 8.24 -9.89
N GLN A 342 20.40 7.90 -10.87
CA GLN A 342 20.26 8.34 -12.27
C GLN A 342 19.22 7.53 -13.07
N ASN A 343 18.89 6.32 -12.60
CA ASN A 343 17.93 5.42 -13.25
C ASN A 343 16.56 5.43 -12.54
N VAL A 344 16.41 6.28 -11.53
CA VAL A 344 15.14 6.54 -10.84
C VAL A 344 14.74 7.98 -11.16
N THR A 345 13.52 8.19 -11.64
CA THR A 345 13.01 9.54 -11.92
C THR A 345 11.57 9.69 -11.48
N LEU A 346 11.20 10.91 -11.11
CA LEU A 346 9.81 11.26 -10.82
C LEU A 346 9.01 11.24 -12.13
N ILE A 347 7.85 10.59 -12.11
CA ILE A 347 6.85 10.63 -13.18
C ILE A 347 5.73 11.64 -12.89
N ALA A 348 5.56 11.96 -11.60
CA ALA A 348 4.65 12.97 -11.10
C ALA A 348 5.19 13.54 -9.77
N GLU A 349 5.03 14.85 -9.59
CA GLU A 349 5.40 15.60 -8.39
C GLU A 349 4.42 16.77 -8.24
N ASP A 350 3.85 16.93 -7.05
CA ASP A 350 2.96 18.04 -6.72
C ASP A 350 2.94 18.28 -5.20
N HIS A 351 3.61 19.34 -4.76
CA HIS A 351 3.77 19.66 -3.34
C HIS A 351 2.47 20.06 -2.62
N ASP A 352 1.40 20.36 -3.36
CA ASP A 352 0.10 20.74 -2.79
C ASP A 352 -0.87 19.55 -2.78
N ASN A 353 -0.80 18.69 -3.80
CA ASN A 353 -1.80 17.66 -4.04
C ASN A 353 -1.30 16.21 -3.88
N LEU A 354 0.02 15.98 -3.85
CA LEU A 354 0.66 14.67 -3.66
C LEU A 354 1.47 14.57 -2.35
N ILE A 355 1.07 15.37 -1.34
CA ILE A 355 1.78 15.52 -0.04
C ILE A 355 2.18 14.18 0.59
N PHE A 356 1.26 13.23 0.75
CA PHE A 356 1.61 11.90 1.26
C PHE A 356 1.00 10.83 0.35
N THR A 357 1.80 10.34 -0.59
CA THR A 357 1.43 9.23 -1.48
C THR A 357 1.42 7.93 -0.67
N ASN A 358 0.23 7.49 -0.25
CA ASN A 358 0.09 6.35 0.65
C ASN A 358 0.18 5.02 -0.05
N ASP A 359 -0.49 4.87 -1.19
CA ASP A 359 -0.58 3.58 -1.86
C ASP A 359 -0.70 3.76 -3.37
N ILE A 360 -0.22 2.75 -4.10
CA ILE A 360 -0.30 2.67 -5.55
C ILE A 360 -0.70 1.27 -5.99
N LYS A 361 -1.47 1.18 -7.07
CA LYS A 361 -1.92 -0.07 -7.67
C LYS A 361 -1.94 0.03 -9.19
N ILE A 362 -1.73 -1.09 -9.87
CA ILE A 362 -1.90 -1.22 -11.31
C ILE A 362 -3.17 -2.02 -11.57
N ASP A 363 -4.03 -1.54 -12.45
CA ASP A 363 -5.22 -2.27 -12.87
C ASP A 363 -5.01 -3.08 -14.15
N ALA A 364 -6.02 -3.86 -14.55
CA ALA A 364 -5.96 -4.70 -15.74
C ALA A 364 -5.81 -3.90 -17.05
N ASP A 365 -6.23 -2.63 -17.05
CA ASP A 365 -6.13 -1.71 -18.19
C ASP A 365 -4.79 -0.96 -18.23
N ARG A 366 -3.86 -1.29 -17.31
CA ARG A 366 -2.54 -0.67 -17.14
C ARG A 366 -2.60 0.83 -16.84
N TYR A 367 -3.57 1.23 -16.03
CA TYR A 367 -3.53 2.49 -15.30
C TYR A 367 -2.83 2.31 -13.96
N LEU A 368 -1.93 3.25 -13.66
CA LEU A 368 -1.37 3.42 -12.32
C LEU A 368 -2.34 4.28 -11.51
N TRP A 369 -2.89 3.71 -10.45
CA TRP A 369 -3.74 4.38 -9.47
C TRP A 369 -2.91 4.83 -8.27
N ILE A 370 -3.15 6.04 -7.79
CA ILE A 370 -2.39 6.67 -6.71
C ILE A 370 -3.38 7.30 -5.73
N ILE A 371 -3.25 6.99 -4.44
CA ILE A 371 -3.95 7.72 -3.38
C ILE A 371 -2.95 8.61 -2.64
N SER A 372 -3.32 9.89 -2.50
CA SER A 372 -2.57 10.84 -1.70
C SER A 372 -3.48 11.51 -0.69
N ASP A 373 -2.94 11.73 0.50
CA ASP A 373 -3.61 12.48 1.55
C ASP A 373 -2.67 13.47 2.24
N LYS A 374 -3.14 14.05 3.34
CA LYS A 374 -2.37 14.89 4.25
C LYS A 374 -2.10 14.17 5.58
N MET A 375 -1.72 12.90 5.55
CA MET A 375 -1.55 12.06 6.75
C MET A 375 -0.66 12.69 7.83
N PRO A 376 0.51 13.31 7.54
CA PRO A 376 1.29 13.98 8.58
C PRO A 376 0.49 15.05 9.32
N ALA A 377 -0.33 15.83 8.60
CA ALA A 377 -1.20 16.83 9.23
C ALA A 377 -2.30 16.16 10.06
N PHE A 378 -2.95 15.12 9.54
CA PHE A 378 -3.93 14.34 10.27
C PHE A 378 -3.41 13.77 11.60
N LEU A 379 -2.17 13.26 11.60
CA LEU A 379 -1.56 12.65 12.79
C LEU A 379 -1.08 13.71 13.80
N TYR A 380 -0.50 14.82 13.35
CA TYR A 380 0.27 15.70 14.23
C TYR A 380 -0.25 17.14 14.41
N ARG A 381 -1.10 17.65 13.52
CA ARG A 381 -1.57 19.07 13.56
C ARG A 381 -3.10 19.24 13.50
N GLY A 382 -3.80 18.30 12.89
CA GLY A 382 -5.19 18.44 12.45
C GLY A 382 -5.30 18.85 10.98
N LEU A 383 -6.41 18.47 10.35
CA LEU A 383 -6.73 18.81 8.96
C LEU A 383 -7.59 20.08 8.89
N ASN A 384 -7.49 20.81 7.78
CA ASN A 384 -8.42 21.89 7.47
C ASN A 384 -9.66 21.30 6.77
N PRO A 385 -10.86 21.34 7.38
CA PRO A 385 -12.08 20.77 6.79
C PRO A 385 -12.57 21.56 5.56
N ASP A 386 -12.09 22.79 5.36
CA ASP A 386 -12.47 23.62 4.21
C ASP A 386 -11.64 23.34 2.95
N GLU A 387 -10.57 22.55 3.06
CA GLU A 387 -9.69 22.17 1.96
C GLU A 387 -9.88 20.72 1.53
N ILE A 388 -9.50 20.40 0.29
CA ILE A 388 -9.38 19.00 -0.15
C ILE A 388 -8.18 18.38 0.56
N ASN A 389 -8.44 17.29 1.28
CA ASN A 389 -7.45 16.57 2.10
C ASN A 389 -7.06 15.22 1.52
N TYR A 390 -7.91 14.63 0.68
CA TYR A 390 -7.75 13.28 0.14
C TYR A 390 -7.99 13.29 -1.36
N ARG A 391 -7.13 12.63 -2.13
CA ARG A 391 -7.25 12.54 -3.59
C ARG A 391 -6.87 11.16 -4.10
N ILE A 392 -7.58 10.73 -5.14
CA ILE A 392 -7.22 9.54 -5.93
C ILE A 392 -7.00 9.98 -7.37
N TYR A 393 -5.85 9.59 -7.90
CA TYR A 393 -5.44 9.84 -9.26
C TYR A 393 -5.32 8.54 -10.05
N LYS A 394 -5.34 8.68 -11.37
CA LYS A 394 -4.83 7.66 -12.27
C LYS A 394 -4.02 8.25 -13.42
N VAL A 395 -3.14 7.45 -14.01
CA VAL A 395 -2.39 7.78 -15.24
C VAL A 395 -2.12 6.51 -16.03
N ALA A 396 -2.19 6.57 -17.35
CA ALA A 396 -1.80 5.43 -18.19
C ALA A 396 -0.30 5.18 -18.06
N ILE A 397 0.13 3.94 -17.80
CA ILE A 397 1.53 3.62 -17.54
C ILE A 397 2.44 4.04 -18.70
N ASP A 398 2.03 3.78 -19.93
CA ASP A 398 2.82 4.08 -21.12
C ASP A 398 2.97 5.61 -21.32
N GLU A 399 2.02 6.42 -20.85
CA GLU A 399 2.14 7.88 -20.82
C GLU A 399 3.03 8.35 -19.67
N ALA A 400 2.91 7.71 -18.50
CA ALA A 400 3.65 8.05 -17.29
C ALA A 400 5.17 7.96 -17.46
N ILE A 401 5.64 6.97 -18.23
CA ILE A 401 7.07 6.72 -18.43
C ILE A 401 7.64 7.32 -19.72
N LYS A 402 6.80 7.88 -20.60
CA LYS A 402 7.21 8.35 -21.93
C LYS A 402 8.28 9.44 -21.85
N GLY A 403 9.37 9.27 -22.57
CA GLY A 403 10.51 10.19 -22.61
C GLY A 403 11.35 10.21 -21.33
N THR A 404 11.09 9.30 -20.39
CA THR A 404 11.83 9.21 -19.13
C THR A 404 12.94 8.14 -19.20
N VAL A 405 13.82 8.11 -18.20
CA VAL A 405 14.82 7.04 -18.04
C VAL A 405 14.19 5.67 -17.74
N CYS A 406 12.90 5.60 -17.44
CA CYS A 406 12.20 4.33 -17.21
C CYS A 406 11.63 3.73 -18.49
N GLU A 407 11.48 4.53 -19.56
CA GLU A 407 11.12 4.01 -20.87
C GLU A 407 12.19 3.02 -21.35
N ALA A 408 11.73 1.90 -21.91
CA ALA A 408 12.55 0.77 -22.31
C ALA A 408 13.42 1.08 -23.54
#